data_AF-A0A9W8RA40-F1
#
_entry.id   AF-A0A9W8RA40-F1
#
_cell.length_a   1.000
_cell.length_b   1.000
_cell.length_c   1.000
_cell.angle_alpha   90.00
_cell.angle_beta   90.00
_cell.angle_gamma   90.00
#
_symmetry.space_group_name_H-M   'P 1'
#
loop_
_entity.id
_entity.type
_entity.pdbx_description
1 polymer ?
#
loop_
_entity_poly.entity_id
_entity_poly.type
_entity_poly.pdbx_seq_one_letter_code
_entity_poly.pdbx_strand_id
1 'polypeptide(L)'
;MSYYGKPPSYSYWNGCSQGGRQGAMLAQQFPTAYDGIISAAPGVYWAEMFFSNIWPTFYMEITKQYPRGCELNELTAIATSICDPLDGVKDGLISDPERCRAAFNPFDHVGTSFKCVENGFTDTIKITKAAAAVANAAYKGPVFSNGKPLWYGFEIGSDLSYIA
;
A
#
# COMPACT_ATOMS: atom_id res chain seq x y z
N MET A 1 -6.86 -41.13 1.05
CA MET A 1 -6.66 -42.23 0.07
C MET A 1 -7.84 -43.20 -0.02
N SER A 2 -8.81 -43.20 0.90
CA SER A 2 -9.91 -44.18 0.88
C SER A 2 -11.00 -43.93 -0.17
N TYR A 3 -11.25 -42.68 -0.58
CA TYR A 3 -12.36 -42.39 -1.50
C TYR A 3 -12.05 -42.76 -2.96
N TYR A 4 -10.89 -42.37 -3.49
CA TYR A 4 -10.52 -42.59 -4.89
C TYR A 4 -9.59 -43.80 -5.13
N GLY A 5 -9.17 -44.51 -4.07
CA GLY A 5 -8.32 -45.72 -4.17
C GLY A 5 -6.89 -45.49 -4.68
N LYS A 6 -6.47 -44.24 -4.93
CA LYS A 6 -5.11 -43.88 -5.37
C LYS A 6 -4.68 -42.51 -4.82
N PRO A 7 -3.36 -42.23 -4.69
CA PRO A 7 -2.85 -40.89 -4.37
C PRO A 7 -3.18 -39.87 -5.47
N PRO A 8 -3.20 -38.56 -5.16
CA PRO A 8 -3.21 -37.52 -6.18
C PRO A 8 -1.94 -37.60 -7.03
N SER A 9 -2.07 -37.34 -8.34
CA SER A 9 -0.91 -37.24 -9.23
C SER A 9 -0.13 -35.95 -9.02
N TYR A 10 -0.82 -34.88 -8.61
CA TYR A 10 -0.26 -33.59 -8.22
C TYR A 10 -1.14 -32.94 -7.15
N SER A 11 -0.54 -32.12 -6.30
CA SER A 11 -1.21 -31.32 -5.28
C SER A 11 -0.84 -29.84 -5.45
N TYR A 12 -1.83 -28.94 -5.41
CA TYR A 12 -1.62 -27.51 -5.58
C TYR A 12 -2.19 -26.68 -4.42
N TRP A 13 -1.50 -25.59 -4.09
CA TRP A 13 -1.98 -24.53 -3.19
C TRP A 13 -2.21 -23.24 -3.97
N ASN A 14 -3.32 -22.57 -3.69
CA ASN A 14 -3.61 -21.23 -4.21
C ASN A 14 -4.19 -20.38 -3.07
N GLY A 15 -3.47 -19.34 -2.67
CA GLY A 15 -3.90 -18.47 -1.57
C GLY A 15 -3.41 -17.04 -1.72
N CYS A 16 -4.22 -16.10 -1.21
CA CYS A 16 -3.94 -14.67 -1.17
C CYS A 16 -3.89 -14.17 0.29
N SER A 17 -3.14 -13.11 0.59
CA SER A 17 -3.03 -12.51 1.93
C SER A 17 -2.53 -13.54 2.96
N GLN A 18 -3.33 -13.91 3.96
CA GLN A 18 -2.99 -14.99 4.89
C GLN A 18 -2.84 -16.34 4.16
N GLY A 19 -3.59 -16.60 3.09
CA GLY A 19 -3.37 -17.76 2.23
C GLY A 19 -2.02 -17.72 1.51
N GLY A 20 -1.53 -16.54 1.14
CA GLY A 20 -0.19 -16.35 0.58
C GLY A 20 0.89 -16.62 1.63
N ARG A 21 0.73 -16.07 2.85
CA ARG A 21 1.63 -16.38 3.97
C ARG A 21 1.69 -17.89 4.25
N GLN A 22 0.55 -18.58 4.24
CA GLN A 22 0.49 -20.04 4.37
C GLN A 22 1.20 -20.74 3.21
N GLY A 23 1.00 -20.30 1.98
CA GLY A 23 1.71 -20.82 0.81
C GLY A 23 3.24 -20.69 0.94
N ALA A 24 3.73 -19.53 1.39
CA ALA A 24 5.15 -19.32 1.64
C ALA A 24 5.68 -20.23 2.77
N MET A 25 4.92 -20.41 3.85
CA MET A 25 5.24 -21.34 4.94
C MET A 25 5.28 -22.80 4.46
N LEU A 26 4.33 -23.21 3.62
CA LEU A 26 4.30 -24.54 3.01
C LEU A 26 5.55 -24.78 2.17
N ALA A 27 5.95 -23.80 1.34
CA ALA A 27 7.17 -23.90 0.55
C ALA A 27 8.44 -24.06 1.42
N GLN A 28 8.51 -23.35 2.54
CA GLN A 28 9.70 -23.33 3.40
C GLN A 28 9.80 -24.54 4.35
N GLN A 29 8.67 -24.95 4.95
CA GLN A 29 8.64 -25.93 6.03
C GLN A 29 8.10 -27.30 5.59
N PHE A 30 7.33 -27.35 4.51
CA PHE A 30 6.71 -28.56 3.98
C PHE A 30 6.91 -28.67 2.45
N PRO A 31 8.16 -28.63 1.97
CA PRO A 31 8.47 -28.47 0.53
C PRO A 31 7.94 -29.61 -0.35
N THR A 32 7.58 -30.76 0.22
CA THR A 32 7.02 -31.92 -0.50
C THR A 32 5.51 -32.04 -0.38
N ALA A 33 4.82 -31.10 0.28
CA ALA A 33 3.37 -31.17 0.49
C ALA A 33 2.57 -30.79 -0.77
N TYR A 34 3.14 -29.95 -1.64
CA TYR A 34 2.51 -29.44 -2.85
C TYR A 34 3.52 -29.38 -3.99
N ASP A 35 3.09 -29.74 -5.19
CA ASP A 35 3.88 -29.67 -6.42
C ASP A 35 3.88 -28.25 -7.02
N GLY A 36 2.88 -27.44 -6.69
CA GLY A 36 2.79 -26.04 -7.11
C GLY A 36 2.08 -25.16 -6.09
N ILE A 37 2.61 -23.96 -5.87
CA ILE A 37 2.09 -22.98 -4.91
C ILE A 37 1.94 -21.63 -5.60
N ILE A 38 0.72 -21.10 -5.66
CA ILE A 38 0.44 -19.70 -5.95
C ILE A 38 0.28 -18.97 -4.62
N SER A 39 1.22 -18.07 -4.33
CA SER A 39 1.29 -17.30 -3.09
C SER A 39 1.11 -15.81 -3.41
N ALA A 40 -0.12 -15.33 -3.39
CA ALA A 40 -0.48 -13.95 -3.74
C ALA A 40 -0.51 -13.05 -2.49
N ALA A 41 -0.05 -11.80 -2.64
CA ALA A 41 0.04 -10.79 -1.57
C ALA A 41 0.46 -11.36 -0.19
N PRO A 42 1.58 -12.10 -0.09
CA PRO A 42 1.87 -12.90 1.09
C PRO A 42 2.35 -12.05 2.26
N GLY A 43 1.64 -12.08 3.39
CA GLY A 43 2.04 -11.42 4.64
C GLY A 43 3.15 -12.16 5.40
N VAL A 44 4.31 -12.41 4.76
CA VAL A 44 5.40 -13.26 5.33
C VAL A 44 6.08 -12.65 6.56
N TYR A 45 6.23 -11.33 6.63
CA TYR A 45 6.78 -10.59 7.78
C TYR A 45 5.66 -9.96 8.60
N TRP A 46 4.77 -10.81 9.11
CA TRP A 46 3.48 -10.37 9.67
C TRP A 46 3.61 -9.34 10.79
N ALA A 47 4.59 -9.49 11.68
CA ALA A 47 4.75 -8.60 12.84
C ALA A 47 5.13 -7.18 12.40
N GLU A 48 6.14 -7.06 11.52
CA GLU A 48 6.62 -5.78 10.98
C GLU A 48 5.58 -5.14 10.05
N MET A 49 5.00 -5.94 9.15
CA MET A 49 3.97 -5.49 8.21
C MET A 49 2.74 -4.94 8.95
N PHE A 50 2.33 -5.56 10.05
CA PHE A 50 1.17 -5.10 10.82
C PHE A 50 1.36 -3.67 11.34
N PHE A 51 2.55 -3.33 11.85
CA PHE A 51 2.86 -1.97 12.28
C PHE A 51 2.83 -0.96 11.13
N SER A 52 3.27 -1.35 9.93
CA SER A 52 3.15 -0.48 8.76
C SER A 52 1.69 -0.19 8.38
N ASN A 53 0.81 -1.19 8.47
CA ASN A 53 -0.60 -1.03 8.13
C ASN A 53 -1.30 0.01 9.02
N ILE A 54 -0.98 0.05 10.32
CA ILE A 54 -1.59 1.00 11.26
C ILE A 54 -0.83 2.33 11.35
N TRP A 55 0.35 2.43 10.73
CA TRP A 55 1.23 3.58 10.86
C TRP A 55 0.58 4.91 10.44
N PRO A 56 -0.17 5.01 9.33
CA PRO A 56 -0.78 6.27 8.93
C PRO A 56 -1.77 6.81 9.96
N THR A 57 -2.69 5.96 10.44
CA THR A 57 -3.63 6.30 11.50
C THR A 57 -2.92 6.64 12.81
N PHE A 58 -1.89 5.87 13.17
CA PHE A 58 -1.09 6.15 14.37
C PHE A 58 -0.35 7.48 14.25
N TYR A 59 0.21 7.80 13.09
CA TYR A 59 0.88 9.07 12.80
C TYR A 59 -0.07 10.26 12.96
N MET A 60 -1.29 10.17 12.43
CA MET A 60 -2.31 11.19 12.63
C MET A 60 -2.65 11.37 14.11
N GLU A 61 -2.80 10.27 14.84
CA GLU A 61 -3.17 10.30 16.25
C GLU A 61 -2.09 10.92 17.14
N ILE A 62 -0.81 10.65 16.86
CA ILE A 62 0.31 11.24 17.63
C ILE A 62 0.58 12.71 17.26
N THR A 63 0.34 13.09 16.00
CA THR A 63 0.59 14.47 15.51
C THR A 63 -0.63 15.37 15.64
N LYS A 64 -1.82 14.81 15.91
CA LYS A 64 -3.12 15.48 15.88
C LYS A 64 -3.41 16.15 14.53
N GLN A 65 -2.94 15.54 13.44
CA GLN A 65 -3.17 15.99 12.07
C GLN A 65 -4.17 15.08 11.39
N TYR A 66 -5.35 15.62 11.05
CA TYR A 66 -6.44 14.87 10.42
C TYR A 66 -6.87 15.60 9.14
N PRO A 67 -6.15 15.40 8.02
CA PRO A 67 -6.53 15.98 6.74
C PRO A 67 -7.87 15.43 6.26
N ARG A 68 -8.55 16.15 5.37
CA ARG A 68 -9.78 15.66 4.74
C ARG A 68 -9.46 14.54 3.75
N GLY A 69 -10.36 13.57 3.60
CA GLY A 69 -10.17 12.45 2.67
C GLY A 69 -9.98 12.92 1.23
N CYS A 70 -10.67 14.01 0.85
CA CYS A 70 -10.50 14.62 -0.47
C CYS A 70 -9.08 15.17 -0.73
N GLU A 71 -8.34 15.62 0.29
CA GLU A 71 -6.95 16.06 0.12
C GLU A 71 -6.03 14.88 -0.17
N LEU A 72 -6.24 13.74 0.51
CA LEU A 72 -5.49 12.52 0.29
C LEU A 72 -5.79 11.90 -1.09
N ASN A 73 -7.05 11.98 -1.53
CA ASN A 73 -7.45 11.58 -2.87
C ASN A 73 -6.84 12.46 -3.95
N GLU A 74 -6.81 13.79 -3.74
CA GLU A 74 -6.16 14.71 -4.67
C GLU A 74 -4.65 14.42 -4.76
N LEU A 75 -3.96 14.18 -3.64
CA LEU A 75 -2.55 13.79 -3.64
C LEU A 75 -2.31 12.49 -4.41
N THR A 76 -3.21 11.51 -4.26
CA THR A 76 -3.15 10.24 -5.00
C THR A 76 -3.37 10.48 -6.49
N ALA A 77 -4.32 11.32 -6.88
CA ALA A 77 -4.59 11.67 -8.28
C ALA A 77 -3.42 12.43 -8.93
N ILE A 78 -2.81 13.37 -8.20
CA ILE A 78 -1.61 14.09 -8.65
C ILE A 78 -0.46 13.10 -8.83
N ALA A 79 -0.25 12.20 -7.87
CA ALA A 79 0.79 11.17 -7.95
C ALA A 79 0.60 10.30 -9.19
N THR A 80 -0.61 9.80 -9.44
CA THR A 80 -0.93 9.03 -10.65
C THR A 80 -0.65 9.85 -11.91
N SER A 81 -1.08 11.10 -11.98
CA SER A 81 -0.84 11.96 -13.17
C SER A 81 0.64 12.17 -13.47
N ILE A 82 1.48 12.29 -12.43
CA ILE A 82 2.94 12.45 -12.56
C ILE A 82 3.61 11.12 -12.94
N CYS A 83 3.14 10.03 -12.34
CA CYS A 83 3.83 8.74 -12.41
C CYS A 83 3.39 7.82 -13.54
N ASP A 84 2.14 7.93 -14.00
CA ASP A 84 1.56 7.18 -15.13
C ASP A 84 2.48 7.17 -16.36
N PRO A 85 2.90 8.32 -16.92
CA PRO A 85 3.75 8.32 -18.13
C PRO A 85 5.18 7.78 -17.93
N LEU A 86 5.61 7.43 -16.70
CA LEU A 86 7.00 7.03 -16.42
C LEU A 86 7.36 5.65 -16.96
N ASP A 87 6.36 4.80 -17.21
CA ASP A 87 6.52 3.49 -17.85
C ASP A 87 6.44 3.56 -19.39
N GLY A 88 6.12 4.73 -19.95
CA GLY A 88 6.01 4.98 -21.38
C GLY A 88 4.58 4.86 -21.94
N VAL A 89 3.59 4.55 -21.10
CA VAL A 89 2.17 4.49 -21.44
C VAL A 89 1.41 5.49 -20.56
N LYS A 90 0.30 6.03 -21.05
CA LYS A 90 -0.61 6.88 -20.26
C LYS A 90 -1.97 6.22 -20.18
N ASP A 91 -2.18 5.41 -19.17
CA ASP A 91 -3.39 4.61 -18.96
C ASP A 91 -4.03 4.77 -17.57
N GLY A 92 -3.46 5.66 -16.75
CA GLY A 92 -3.92 5.92 -15.39
C GLY A 92 -3.41 4.93 -14.35
N LEU A 93 -2.42 4.09 -14.69
CA LEU A 93 -1.77 3.14 -13.80
C LEU A 93 -0.33 3.55 -13.49
N ILE A 94 0.13 3.26 -12.28
CA ILE A 94 1.54 3.43 -11.93
C ILE A 94 2.22 2.06 -12.08
N SER A 95 2.77 1.78 -13.27
CA SER A 95 3.46 0.49 -13.51
C SER A 95 4.95 0.51 -13.20
N ASP A 96 5.55 1.70 -13.00
CA ASP A 96 6.93 1.87 -12.53
C ASP A 96 6.97 2.57 -11.15
N PRO A 97 6.72 1.82 -10.05
CA PRO A 97 6.67 2.39 -8.71
C PRO A 97 8.02 2.95 -8.23
N GLU A 98 9.15 2.43 -8.73
CA GLU A 98 10.48 2.93 -8.37
C GLU A 98 10.74 4.32 -8.95
N ARG A 99 10.44 4.53 -10.24
CA ARG A 99 10.53 5.87 -10.83
C ARG A 99 9.52 6.81 -10.20
N CYS A 100 8.33 6.33 -9.86
CA CYS A 100 7.35 7.14 -9.16
C CYS A 100 7.85 7.65 -7.80
N ARG A 101 8.48 6.77 -7.00
CA ARG A 101 9.12 7.16 -5.72
C ARG A 101 10.19 8.24 -5.87
N ALA A 102 10.87 8.29 -7.01
CA ALA A 102 11.87 9.32 -7.30
C ALA A 102 11.25 10.62 -7.84
N ALA A 103 10.10 10.56 -8.51
CA ALA A 103 9.47 11.68 -9.20
C ALA A 103 8.42 12.43 -8.36
N PHE A 104 7.79 11.76 -7.39
CA PHE A 104 6.68 12.32 -6.63
C PHE A 104 7.05 12.58 -5.16
N ASN A 105 6.76 13.79 -4.70
CA ASN A 105 6.85 14.19 -3.30
C ASN A 105 5.59 15.00 -2.91
N PRO A 106 4.78 14.54 -1.94
CA PRO A 106 3.52 15.20 -1.61
C PRO A 106 3.71 16.63 -1.05
N PHE A 107 4.89 16.96 -0.52
CA PHE A 107 5.17 18.31 -0.01
C PHE A 107 5.28 19.37 -1.11
N ASP A 108 5.62 18.97 -2.34
CA ASP A 108 5.75 19.89 -3.48
C ASP A 108 4.37 20.42 -3.94
N HIS A 109 3.29 19.80 -3.48
CA HIS A 109 1.91 20.13 -3.86
C HIS A 109 1.13 20.87 -2.79
N VAL A 110 1.74 21.18 -1.63
CA VAL A 110 1.09 21.98 -0.58
C VAL A 110 0.69 23.35 -1.13
N GLY A 111 -0.56 23.75 -0.89
CA GLY A 111 -1.11 25.01 -1.38
C GLY A 111 -1.79 24.92 -2.76
N THR A 112 -1.69 23.78 -3.45
CA THR A 112 -2.43 23.53 -4.69
C THR A 112 -3.93 23.57 -4.43
N SER A 113 -4.65 24.41 -5.18
CA SER A 113 -6.10 24.52 -5.08
C SER A 113 -6.79 23.43 -5.89
N PHE A 114 -7.79 22.77 -5.31
CA PHE A 114 -8.58 21.74 -5.99
C PHE A 114 -10.02 21.77 -5.49
N LYS A 115 -10.92 21.10 -6.22
CA LYS A 115 -12.32 20.92 -5.80
C LYS A 115 -12.39 19.70 -4.88
N CYS A 116 -12.60 19.94 -3.59
CA CYS A 116 -12.86 18.90 -2.62
C CYS A 116 -14.35 18.57 -2.62
N VAL A 117 -14.69 17.32 -2.95
CA VAL A 117 -16.04 16.78 -2.86
C VAL A 117 -16.06 15.72 -1.77
N GLU A 118 -16.82 15.95 -0.71
CA GLU A 118 -16.86 15.04 0.45
C GLU A 118 -18.17 15.24 1.23
N ASN A 119 -18.80 14.14 1.65
CA ASN A 119 -20.06 14.16 2.41
C ASN A 119 -21.20 14.98 1.76
N GLY A 120 -21.23 15.05 0.43
CA GLY A 120 -22.22 15.82 -0.32
C GLY A 120 -21.95 17.33 -0.44
N PHE A 121 -20.84 17.82 0.13
CA PHE A 121 -20.40 19.21 0.00
C PHE A 121 -19.30 19.34 -1.06
N THR A 122 -19.27 20.48 -1.75
CA THR A 122 -18.24 20.81 -2.73
C THR A 122 -17.63 22.15 -2.39
N ASP A 123 -16.36 22.14 -2.01
CA ASP A 123 -15.59 23.34 -1.69
C ASP A 123 -14.33 23.40 -2.56
N THR A 124 -13.83 24.61 -2.80
CA THR A 124 -12.46 24.76 -3.33
C THR A 124 -11.53 25.01 -2.16
N ILE A 125 -10.67 24.04 -1.87
CA ILE A 125 -9.69 24.11 -0.79
C ILE A 125 -8.28 23.97 -1.36
N LYS A 126 -7.28 24.14 -0.50
CA LYS A 126 -5.88 23.92 -0.84
C LYS A 126 -5.35 22.70 -0.09
N ILE A 127 -4.48 21.93 -0.74
CA ILE A 127 -3.76 20.82 -0.08
C ILE A 127 -3.00 21.37 1.12
N THR A 128 -3.29 20.86 2.30
CA THR A 128 -2.64 21.30 3.54
C THR A 128 -1.28 20.62 3.74
N LYS A 129 -0.46 21.23 4.59
CA LYS A 129 0.78 20.59 5.07
C LYS A 129 0.49 19.30 5.85
N ALA A 130 -0.66 19.21 6.52
CA ALA A 130 -1.11 18.02 7.21
C ALA A 130 -1.36 16.87 6.23
N ALA A 131 -2.10 17.11 5.13
CA ALA A 131 -2.32 16.11 4.09
C ALA A 131 -1.00 15.59 3.50
N ALA A 132 -0.07 16.49 3.16
CA ALA A 132 1.23 16.10 2.64
C ALA A 132 2.06 15.28 3.65
N ALA A 133 2.03 15.66 4.94
CA ALA A 133 2.75 14.94 5.99
C ALA A 133 2.19 13.53 6.23
N VAL A 134 0.86 13.39 6.27
CA VAL A 134 0.18 12.09 6.44
C VAL A 134 0.41 11.19 5.23
N ALA A 135 0.27 11.72 4.01
CA ALA A 135 0.59 10.98 2.79
C ALA A 135 2.06 10.49 2.78
N ASN A 136 3.00 11.38 3.11
CA ASN A 136 4.42 10.99 3.20
C ASN A 136 4.67 9.93 4.28
N ALA A 137 4.02 10.02 5.44
CA ALA A 137 4.12 9.01 6.49
C ALA A 137 3.60 7.64 6.00
N ALA A 138 2.50 7.63 5.26
CA ALA A 138 1.94 6.41 4.67
C ALA A 138 2.87 5.78 3.63
N TYR A 139 3.47 6.58 2.75
CA TYR A 139 4.37 6.08 1.70
C TYR A 139 5.75 5.65 2.23
N LYS A 140 6.28 6.31 3.26
CA LYS A 140 7.60 5.98 3.83
C LYS A 140 7.54 4.81 4.82
N GLY A 141 6.41 4.63 5.50
CA GLY A 141 6.26 3.62 6.54
C GLY A 141 6.92 4.01 7.87
N PRO A 142 6.75 3.16 8.91
CA PRO A 142 7.27 3.42 10.24
C PRO A 142 8.80 3.25 10.31
N VAL A 143 9.43 4.06 11.17
CA VAL A 143 10.85 3.96 11.52
C VAL A 143 11.02 3.77 13.02
N PHE A 144 12.08 3.07 13.42
CA PHE A 144 12.50 2.99 14.80
C PHE A 144 13.08 4.33 15.29
N SER A 145 13.18 4.51 16.62
CA SER A 145 13.77 5.71 17.24
C SER A 145 15.24 5.94 16.87
N ASN A 146 15.94 4.90 16.39
CA ASN A 146 17.31 5.00 15.88
C ASN A 146 17.38 5.36 14.38
N GLY A 147 16.25 5.69 13.76
CA GLY A 147 16.14 6.08 12.36
C GLY A 147 16.14 4.93 11.35
N LYS A 148 16.22 3.67 11.78
CA LYS A 148 16.14 2.52 10.87
C LYS A 148 14.69 2.27 10.44
N PRO A 149 14.42 1.93 9.17
CA PRO A 149 13.09 1.53 8.73
C PRO A 149 12.64 0.27 9.48
N LEU A 150 11.39 0.27 9.95
CA LEU A 150 10.75 -0.91 10.55
C LEU A 150 10.16 -1.79 9.46
N TRP A 151 9.42 -1.18 8.53
CA TRP A 151 8.86 -1.85 7.36
C TRP A 151 8.59 -0.83 6.25
N TYR A 152 8.37 -1.32 5.04
CA TYR A 152 8.00 -0.48 3.90
C TYR A 152 6.62 0.15 4.12
N GLY A 153 6.42 1.39 3.65
CA GLY A 153 5.12 2.02 3.56
C GLY A 153 4.25 1.45 2.43
N PHE A 154 3.09 2.06 2.25
CA PHE A 154 2.20 1.76 1.13
C PHE A 154 2.79 2.29 -0.19
N GLU A 155 2.46 1.62 -1.29
CA GLU A 155 2.90 2.07 -2.60
C GLU A 155 2.22 3.40 -2.99
N ILE A 156 2.95 4.25 -3.69
CA ILE A 156 2.38 5.49 -4.25
C ILE A 156 1.32 5.06 -5.27
N GLY A 157 0.11 5.63 -5.15
CA GLY A 157 -1.08 5.18 -5.88
C GLY A 157 -2.05 4.34 -5.05
N SER A 158 -1.67 3.89 -3.85
CA SER A 158 -2.64 3.31 -2.89
C SER A 158 -3.68 4.36 -2.47
N ASP A 159 -4.93 3.95 -2.28
CA ASP A 159 -6.00 4.83 -1.81
C ASP A 159 -5.74 5.27 -0.37
N LEU A 160 -5.16 6.47 -0.24
CA LEU A 160 -4.82 7.04 1.06
C LEU A 160 -6.06 7.39 1.89
N SER A 161 -7.20 7.70 1.29
CA SER A 161 -8.41 8.08 2.04
C SER A 161 -9.02 6.91 2.82
N TYR A 162 -8.66 5.68 2.46
CA TYR A 162 -9.05 4.47 3.18
C TYR A 162 -8.02 4.04 4.23
N ILE A 163 -6.76 4.45 4.05
CA ILE A 163 -5.61 3.99 4.84
C ILE A 163 -5.25 4.97 5.97
N ALA A 164 -5.45 6.26 5.73
CA ALA A 164 -5.23 7.34 6.69
C ALA A 164 -6.57 7.91 7.14
#